data_AF-A0A9N9IXF6-F1
#
_entry.id   AF-A0A9N9IXF6-F1
#
_cell.length_a   1.000
_cell.length_b   1.000
_cell.length_c   1.000
_cell.angle_alpha   90.00
_cell.angle_beta   90.00
_cell.angle_gamma   90.00
#
_symmetry.space_group_name_H-M   'P 1'
#
loop_
_entity.id
_entity.type
_entity.pdbx_description
1 polymer ?
#
loop_
_entity_poly.entity_id
_entity_poly.type
_entity_poly.pdbx_seq_one_letter_code
_entity_poly.pdbx_strand_id
1 'polypeptide(L)'
;EKSDGSNLGKIKVTGRVALYLFGGGYYRGSSKVFRGHTSSFAEKAECQVFSIDYRLCPEHQFPAPLCDALAAYFYLINPGPEAGFEPIDPKRIVFVGVSAGGGLAVSTAMFLRDVGLPLPSGLVLF
;
A
#
# COMPACT_ATOMS: atom_id res chain seq x y z
N GLU A 1 -36.70 -15.94 -6.40
CA GLU A 1 -35.99 -16.04 -5.11
C GLU A 1 -35.22 -14.74 -4.86
N LYS A 2 -35.22 -14.24 -3.63
CA LYS A 2 -34.39 -13.10 -3.24
C LYS A 2 -33.00 -13.65 -2.93
N SER A 3 -31.97 -13.23 -3.66
CA SER A 3 -30.59 -13.59 -3.36
C SER A 3 -30.18 -12.90 -2.06
N ASP A 4 -30.03 -13.70 -1.03
CA ASP A 4 -29.40 -13.38 0.24
C ASP A 4 -28.03 -12.71 0.02
N GLY A 5 -27.92 -11.45 0.43
CA GLY A 5 -26.72 -10.62 0.34
C GLY A 5 -25.73 -10.80 1.49
N SER A 6 -25.87 -11.84 2.33
CA SER A 6 -25.06 -12.03 3.53
C SER A 6 -23.73 -12.77 3.31
N ASN A 7 -23.35 -13.09 2.07
CA ASN A 7 -22.13 -13.83 1.79
C ASN A 7 -21.29 -13.17 0.68
N LEU A 8 -20.92 -11.90 0.88
CA LEU A 8 -19.74 -11.34 0.22
C LEU A 8 -18.51 -11.98 0.88
N GLY A 9 -18.25 -13.24 0.55
CA GLY A 9 -17.10 -13.98 1.06
C GLY A 9 -15.82 -13.17 0.90
N LYS A 10 -14.94 -13.22 1.91
CA LYS A 10 -13.68 -12.47 1.92
C LYS A 10 -12.95 -12.64 0.58
N ILE A 11 -12.49 -11.53 0.00
CA ILE A 11 -11.69 -11.51 -1.21
C ILE A 11 -10.38 -12.23 -0.91
N LYS A 12 -10.16 -13.37 -1.58
CA LYS A 12 -8.91 -14.11 -1.48
C LYS A 12 -7.83 -13.38 -2.28
N VAL A 13 -6.88 -12.76 -1.59
CA VAL A 13 -5.65 -12.21 -2.19
C VAL A 13 -4.75 -13.38 -2.58
N THR A 14 -4.73 -13.76 -3.87
CA THR A 14 -4.01 -14.94 -4.37
C THR A 14 -2.62 -14.62 -4.94
N GLY A 15 -2.30 -13.35 -5.19
CA GLY A 15 -1.05 -12.91 -5.83
C GLY A 15 -0.11 -12.08 -4.96
N ARG A 16 0.87 -11.43 -5.58
CA ARG A 16 1.70 -10.40 -4.93
C ARG A 16 0.87 -9.12 -4.74
N VAL A 17 1.15 -8.38 -3.68
CA VAL A 17 0.53 -7.08 -3.42
C VAL A 17 1.59 -5.99 -3.47
N ALA A 18 1.37 -4.98 -4.29
CA ALA A 18 2.18 -3.79 -4.36
C ALA A 18 1.55 -2.69 -3.49
N LEU A 19 2.16 -2.35 -2.35
CA LEU A 19 1.82 -1.14 -1.61
C LEU A 19 2.41 0.05 -2.39
N TYR A 20 1.55 0.82 -3.04
CA TYR A 20 1.95 1.87 -3.96
C TYR A 20 1.87 3.24 -3.31
N LEU A 21 3.01 3.94 -3.27
CA LEU A 21 3.19 5.27 -2.70
C LEU A 21 3.50 6.23 -3.85
N PHE A 22 2.50 7.05 -4.22
CA PHE A 22 2.63 7.97 -5.34
C PHE A 22 3.68 9.07 -5.09
N GLY A 23 4.06 9.77 -6.16
CA GLY A 23 4.97 10.92 -6.08
C GLY A 23 4.23 12.25 -6.01
N GLY A 24 4.98 13.34 -5.85
CA GLY A 24 4.41 14.69 -5.82
C GLY A 24 4.96 15.58 -4.71
N GLY A 25 6.20 15.36 -4.29
CA GLY A 25 6.89 16.22 -3.32
C GLY A 25 6.20 16.30 -1.95
N TYR A 26 5.35 15.34 -1.61
CA TYR A 26 4.49 15.32 -0.42
C TYR A 26 3.40 16.39 -0.37
N TYR A 27 3.21 17.25 -1.38
CA TYR A 27 2.20 18.31 -1.36
C TYR A 27 1.15 18.20 -2.47
N ARG A 28 1.29 17.23 -3.38
CA ARG A 28 0.33 16.96 -4.46
C ARG A 28 0.31 15.47 -4.81
N GLY A 29 -0.73 15.06 -5.52
CA GLY A 29 -0.93 13.68 -5.96
C GLY A 29 -2.14 13.04 -5.30
N SER A 30 -2.51 11.86 -5.80
CA SER A 30 -3.50 10.97 -5.21
C SER A 30 -3.46 9.62 -5.91
N SER A 31 -4.03 8.61 -5.26
CA SER A 31 -4.32 7.30 -5.83
C SER A 31 -5.08 7.42 -7.17
N LYS A 32 -6.01 8.39 -7.26
CA LYS A 32 -6.78 8.69 -8.47
C LYS A 32 -5.91 9.25 -9.60
N VAL A 33 -5.02 10.20 -9.31
CA VAL A 33 -4.12 10.79 -10.31
C VAL A 33 -3.16 9.74 -10.87
N PHE A 34 -2.69 8.82 -10.02
CA PHE A 34 -1.77 7.76 -10.42
C PHE A 34 -2.46 6.49 -10.93
N ARG A 35 -3.80 6.47 -11.06
CA ARG A 35 -4.56 5.27 -11.43
C ARG A 35 -4.09 4.64 -12.74
N GLY A 36 -3.78 5.45 -13.76
CA GLY A 36 -3.26 4.94 -15.03
C GLY A 36 -1.92 4.19 -14.87
N HIS A 37 -1.01 4.73 -14.06
CA HIS A 37 0.24 4.07 -13.72
C HIS A 37 0.01 2.78 -12.93
N THR A 38 -0.82 2.83 -11.89
CA THR A 38 -1.07 1.66 -11.05
C THR A 38 -1.77 0.54 -11.80
N SER A 39 -2.70 0.85 -12.72
CA SER A 39 -3.34 -0.15 -13.56
C SER A 39 -2.35 -0.82 -14.52
N SER A 40 -1.53 -0.03 -15.22
CA SER A 40 -0.50 -0.60 -16.11
C SER A 40 0.55 -1.41 -15.35
N PHE A 41 0.92 -0.95 -14.15
CA PHE A 41 1.83 -1.69 -13.27
C PHE A 41 1.23 -3.02 -12.81
N ALA A 42 -0.03 -3.01 -12.34
CA ALA A 42 -0.73 -4.21 -11.89
C ALA A 42 -0.80 -5.27 -12.99
N GLU A 43 -1.13 -4.86 -14.21
CA GLU A 43 -1.22 -5.74 -15.39
C GLU A 43 0.14 -6.35 -15.74
N LYS A 44 1.19 -5.52 -15.85
CA LYS A 44 2.53 -5.98 -16.25
C LYS A 44 3.23 -6.82 -15.18
N ALA A 45 2.99 -6.52 -13.92
CA ALA A 45 3.61 -7.22 -12.79
C ALA A 45 2.76 -8.38 -12.25
N GLU A 46 1.59 -8.64 -12.85
CA GLU A 46 0.62 -9.67 -12.44
C GLU A 46 0.35 -9.62 -10.92
N CYS A 47 0.09 -8.42 -10.41
CA CYS A 47 -0.05 -8.18 -8.98
C CYS A 47 -1.26 -7.30 -8.67
N GLN A 48 -1.72 -7.37 -7.43
CA GLN A 48 -2.74 -6.45 -6.92
C GLN A 48 -2.05 -5.19 -6.41
N VAL A 49 -2.57 -4.02 -6.75
CA VAL A 49 -2.02 -2.74 -6.27
C VAL A 49 -2.90 -2.19 -5.15
N PHE A 50 -2.28 -1.97 -3.99
CA PHE A 50 -2.87 -1.23 -2.87
C PHE A 50 -2.29 0.18 -2.86
N SER A 51 -2.96 1.11 -3.53
CA SER A 51 -2.56 2.52 -3.62
C SER A 51 -3.32 3.33 -2.58
N ILE A 52 -2.58 4.04 -1.71
CA ILE A 52 -3.17 4.80 -0.60
C ILE A 52 -3.11 6.31 -0.89
N ASP A 53 -4.12 7.02 -0.39
CA ASP A 53 -4.10 8.48 -0.29
C ASP A 53 -3.50 8.89 1.04
N TYR A 54 -2.16 8.90 1.12
CA TYR A 54 -1.44 9.38 2.30
C TYR A 54 -1.58 10.90 2.43
N ARG A 55 -1.58 11.39 3.68
CA ARG A 55 -1.75 12.80 4.01
C ARG A 55 -0.64 13.67 3.41
N LEU A 56 -0.98 14.89 2.98
CA LEU A 56 -0.09 15.79 2.25
C LEU A 56 0.24 17.06 3.04
N CYS A 57 1.40 17.65 2.73
CA CYS A 57 1.80 18.99 3.12
C CYS A 57 0.99 20.06 2.35
N PRO A 58 0.80 21.26 2.93
CA PRO A 58 1.32 21.71 4.23
C PRO A 58 0.49 21.27 5.44
N GLU A 59 -0.73 20.78 5.26
CA GLU A 59 -1.66 20.45 6.35
C GLU A 59 -1.12 19.33 7.25
N HIS A 60 -0.37 18.39 6.66
CA HIS A 60 0.19 17.24 7.33
C HIS A 60 1.67 17.06 6.97
N GLN A 61 2.51 17.76 7.72
CA GLN A 61 3.97 17.68 7.58
C GLN A 61 4.52 16.31 8.01
N PHE A 62 5.80 16.09 7.73
CA PHE A 62 6.53 14.95 8.28
C PHE A 62 6.35 14.88 9.81
N PRO A 63 6.06 13.69 10.41
CA PRO A 63 6.11 12.36 9.81
C PRO A 63 4.75 11.80 9.34
N ALA A 64 3.72 12.63 9.11
CA ALA A 64 2.37 12.14 8.79
C ALA A 64 2.30 11.17 7.60
N PRO A 65 2.95 11.43 6.43
CA PRO A 65 2.96 10.46 5.33
C PRO A 65 3.59 9.11 5.71
N LEU A 66 4.62 9.11 6.57
CA LEU A 66 5.28 7.89 7.04
C LEU A 66 4.36 7.08 7.95
N CYS A 67 3.63 7.75 8.85
CA CYS A 67 2.62 7.10 9.69
C CYS A 67 1.54 6.43 8.84
N ASP A 68 1.11 7.07 7.74
CA ASP A 68 0.08 6.52 6.86
C ASP A 68 0.60 5.32 6.05
N ALA A 69 1.84 5.37 5.57
CA ALA A 69 2.48 4.24 4.90
C ALA A 69 2.67 3.03 5.83
N LEU A 70 3.05 3.27 7.09
CA LEU A 70 3.13 2.22 8.12
C LEU A 70 1.75 1.65 8.44
N ALA A 71 0.74 2.51 8.63
CA ALA A 71 -0.63 2.09 8.89
C ALA A 71 -1.18 1.24 7.74
N ALA A 72 -0.91 1.62 6.49
CA ALA A 72 -1.26 0.86 5.31
C ALA A 72 -0.57 -0.52 5.28
N TYR A 73 0.72 -0.58 5.60
CA TYR A 73 1.43 -1.85 5.70
C TYR A 73 0.84 -2.76 6.78
N PHE A 74 0.58 -2.23 7.98
CA PHE A 74 -0.04 -2.98 9.06
C PHE A 74 -1.45 -3.44 8.73
N TYR A 75 -2.22 -2.62 8.01
CA TYR A 75 -3.54 -3.01 7.53
C TYR A 75 -3.48 -4.21 6.57
N LEU A 76 -2.43 -4.32 5.75
CA LEU A 76 -2.24 -5.46 4.84
C LEU A 76 -1.85 -6.74 5.59
N ILE A 77 -0.96 -6.66 6.58
CA ILE A 77 -0.42 -7.84 7.27
C ILE A 77 -1.24 -8.25 8.51
N ASN A 78 -2.08 -7.36 9.03
CA ASN A 78 -2.95 -7.59 10.17
C ASN A 78 -4.29 -6.82 10.00
N PRO A 79 -5.08 -7.15 8.98
CA PRO A 79 -6.37 -6.53 8.74
C PRO A 79 -7.35 -6.76 9.90
N GLY A 80 -8.19 -5.77 10.17
CA GLY A 80 -9.35 -5.96 11.04
C GLY A 80 -10.39 -6.90 10.43
N PRO A 81 -11.35 -7.39 11.23
CA PRO A 81 -12.37 -8.36 10.77
C PRO A 81 -13.20 -7.86 9.58
N GLU A 82 -13.40 -6.54 9.48
CA GLU A 82 -14.19 -5.86 8.44
C GLU A 82 -13.41 -5.59 7.14
N ALA A 83 -12.11 -5.90 7.08
CA ALA A 83 -11.27 -5.55 5.93
C ALA A 83 -11.67 -6.30 4.65
N GLY A 84 -12.39 -7.41 4.78
CA GLY A 84 -12.85 -8.22 3.65
C GLY A 84 -11.75 -9.03 2.95
N PHE A 85 -10.55 -9.13 3.52
CA PHE A 85 -9.46 -10.01 3.07
C PHE A 85 -8.71 -10.61 4.26
N GLU A 86 -7.99 -11.70 4.02
CA GLU A 86 -7.13 -12.35 5.02
C GLU A 86 -5.76 -11.69 5.13
N PRO A 87 -5.09 -11.74 6.30
CA PRO A 87 -3.72 -11.25 6.48
C PRO A 87 -2.78 -11.66 5.35
N ILE A 88 -2.06 -10.70 4.78
CA ILE A 88 -1.13 -10.93 3.69
C ILE A 88 0.26 -11.19 4.26
N ASP A 89 0.88 -12.29 3.86
CA ASP A 89 2.29 -12.57 4.19
C ASP A 89 3.19 -11.40 3.74
N PRO A 90 3.99 -10.79 4.64
CA PRO A 90 5.00 -9.80 4.30
C PRO A 90 5.86 -10.14 3.08
N LYS A 91 6.18 -11.42 2.87
CA LYS A 91 6.96 -11.90 1.71
C LYS A 91 6.20 -11.84 0.38
N ARG A 92 4.91 -11.54 0.41
CA ARG A 92 4.08 -11.28 -0.78
C ARG A 92 3.84 -9.80 -1.02
N ILE A 93 4.32 -8.92 -0.15
CA ILE A 93 4.16 -7.47 -0.26
C ILE A 93 5.43 -6.84 -0.82
N VAL A 94 5.31 -6.04 -1.87
CA VAL A 94 6.38 -5.19 -2.43
C VAL A 94 6.00 -3.74 -2.21
N PHE A 95 6.94 -2.91 -1.77
CA PHE A 95 6.71 -1.47 -1.73
C PHE A 95 7.08 -0.87 -3.08
N VAL A 96 6.17 -0.08 -3.64
CA VAL A 96 6.38 0.62 -4.91
C VAL A 96 6.29 2.10 -4.66
N GLY A 97 7.30 2.87 -5.04
CA GLY A 97 7.35 4.31 -4.78
C GLY A 97 7.84 5.10 -5.98
N VAL A 98 7.22 6.26 -6.23
CA VAL A 98 7.64 7.19 -7.30
C VAL A 98 8.08 8.51 -6.68
N SER A 99 9.28 9.02 -7.00
CA SER A 99 9.81 10.30 -6.52
C SER A 99 9.74 10.40 -4.99
N ALA A 100 8.98 11.36 -4.43
CA ALA A 100 8.71 11.46 -2.99
C ALA A 100 8.15 10.15 -2.38
N GLY A 101 7.32 9.43 -3.12
CA GLY A 101 6.82 8.11 -2.73
C GLY A 101 7.92 7.05 -2.67
N GLY A 102 8.99 7.18 -3.47
CA GLY A 102 10.18 6.34 -3.39
C GLY A 102 10.94 6.55 -2.08
N GLY A 103 11.16 7.82 -1.71
CA GLY A 103 11.71 8.18 -0.40
C GLY A 103 10.84 7.66 0.76
N LEU A 104 9.52 7.73 0.60
CA LEU A 104 8.56 7.21 1.58
C LEU A 104 8.62 5.68 1.72
N ALA A 105 8.72 4.95 0.60
CA ALA A 105 8.86 3.50 0.59
C ALA A 105 10.12 3.04 1.32
N VAL A 106 11.26 3.68 1.03
CA VAL A 106 12.54 3.40 1.72
C VAL A 106 12.44 3.72 3.20
N SER A 107 11.92 4.91 3.56
CA SER A 107 11.77 5.32 4.97
C SER A 107 10.89 4.35 5.76
N THR A 108 9.82 3.85 5.14
CA THR A 108 8.92 2.86 5.74
C THR A 108 9.64 1.53 5.97
N ALA A 109 10.35 1.01 4.97
CA ALA A 109 11.11 -0.23 5.10
C ALA A 109 12.25 -0.12 6.13
N MET A 110 12.94 1.02 6.17
CA MET A 110 13.99 1.30 7.17
C MET A 110 13.41 1.34 8.58
N PHE A 111 12.28 2.01 8.78
CA PHE A 111 11.61 2.01 10.07
C PHE A 111 11.28 0.59 10.52
N LEU A 112 10.63 -0.22 9.66
CA LEU A 112 10.29 -1.61 9.96
C LEU A 112 11.54 -2.44 10.33
N ARG A 113 12.65 -2.26 9.60
CA ARG A 113 13.93 -2.91 9.90
C ARG A 113 14.43 -2.53 11.28
N ASP A 114 14.46 -1.24 11.57
CA ASP A 114 15.08 -0.69 12.79
C ASP A 114 14.30 -1.08 14.04
N VAL A 115 12.97 -1.30 13.93
CA VAL A 115 12.13 -1.79 15.03
C VAL A 115 11.93 -3.32 15.04
N GLY A 116 12.63 -4.06 14.18
CA GLY A 116 12.58 -5.53 14.16
C GLY A 116 11.25 -6.12 13.70
N LEU A 117 10.48 -5.38 12.89
CA LEU A 117 9.22 -5.84 12.32
C LEU A 117 9.42 -6.56 10.98
N PRO A 118 8.44 -7.37 10.52
CA PRO A 118 8.53 -8.04 9.24
C PRO A 118 8.76 -7.03 8.09
N LEU A 119 9.67 -7.39 7.18
CA LEU A 119 9.98 -6.58 6.00
C LEU A 119 9.16 -7.03 4.79
N PRO A 120 8.82 -6.12 3.87
CA PRO A 120 8.31 -6.49 2.55
C PRO A 120 9.33 -7.37 1.80
N SER A 121 8.91 -8.07 0.76
CA SER A 121 9.80 -8.88 -0.08
C SER A 121 10.76 -8.07 -0.95
N GLY A 122 10.48 -6.79 -1.17
CA GLY A 122 11.35 -5.91 -1.92
C GLY A 122 10.77 -4.50 -2.08
N LEU A 123 11.57 -3.65 -2.74
CA LEU A 123 11.21 -2.29 -3.09
C LEU A 123 11.40 -2.08 -4.60
N VAL A 124 10.47 -1.39 -5.25
CA VAL A 124 10.58 -0.91 -6.63
C VAL A 124 10.44 0.62 -6.60
N LEU A 125 11.50 1.33 -7.00
CA LEU A 125 11.62 2.76 -6.82
C LEU A 125 11.84 3.45 -8.17
N PHE A 126 11.02 4.46 -8.47
CA PHE A 126 11.06 5.27 -9.69
C PHE A 126 11.38 6.73 -9.40
#